data_AF-A0A7S1V3G2-F1
#
_entry.id   AF-A0A7S1V3G2-F1
#
_cell.length_a   1.000
_cell.length_b   1.000
_cell.length_c   1.000
_cell.angle_alpha   90.00
_cell.angle_beta   90.00
_cell.angle_gamma   90.00
#
_symmetry.space_group_name_H-M   'P 1'
#
loop_
_entity.id
_entity.type
_entity.pdbx_description
1 polymer ?
#
loop_
_entity_poly.entity_id
_entity_poly.type
_entity_poly.pdbx_seq_one_letter_code
_entity_poly.pdbx_strand_id
1 'polypeptide(L)'
;LDQPPPKVYIYDTLDEHEFSVDSLSKCINQRFNSGEQRAACGWEPVICDENSTSSYGPYNAFRDNFNSDVFLISRFEKYEHRTTDPTEADFFFVPYAHKSHCFCKNDNEDKIWRCSYGFDVIQENVIDKLTYYNETTESRHLF
;
A
#
# COMPACT_ATOMS: atom_id res chain seq x y z
N LEU A 1 -19.05 20.51 -11.53
CA LEU A 1 -18.43 19.50 -12.41
C LEU A 1 -19.11 18.19 -12.06
N ASP A 2 -20.10 17.78 -12.85
CA ASP A 2 -20.88 16.54 -12.64
C ASP A 2 -20.23 15.39 -13.43
N GLN A 3 -19.03 15.00 -13.04
CA GLN A 3 -18.48 13.73 -13.53
C GLN A 3 -18.84 12.63 -12.55
N PRO A 4 -19.37 11.48 -13.02
CA PRO A 4 -19.61 10.35 -12.16
C PRO A 4 -18.27 9.88 -11.55
N PRO A 5 -18.29 9.30 -10.35
CA PRO A 5 -17.09 8.70 -9.77
C PRO A 5 -16.50 7.64 -10.71
N PRO A 6 -15.17 7.53 -10.77
CA PRO A 6 -14.52 6.62 -11.70
C PRO A 6 -14.76 5.16 -11.33
N LYS A 7 -14.87 4.29 -12.34
CA LYS A 7 -14.96 2.84 -12.16
C LYS A 7 -13.58 2.23 -11.95
N VAL A 8 -13.47 1.33 -10.97
CA VAL A 8 -12.17 0.76 -10.57
C VAL A 8 -12.20 -0.75 -10.70
N TYR A 9 -11.31 -1.29 -11.53
CA TYR A 9 -11.03 -2.72 -11.51
C TYR A 9 -9.96 -3.00 -10.47
N ILE A 10 -10.18 -3.96 -9.58
CA ILE A 10 -9.21 -4.34 -8.54
C ILE A 10 -8.72 -5.74 -8.82
N TYR A 11 -7.40 -5.91 -8.86
CA TYR A 11 -6.74 -7.19 -9.02
C TYR A 11 -6.80 -8.03 -7.73
N ASP A 12 -7.95 -8.62 -7.45
CA ASP A 12 -8.11 -9.55 -6.31
C ASP A 12 -7.20 -10.78 -6.40
N THR A 13 -6.69 -11.09 -7.60
CA THR A 13 -5.81 -12.23 -7.87
C THR A 13 -4.41 -12.09 -7.27
N LEU A 14 -4.05 -10.91 -6.77
CA LEU A 14 -2.78 -10.64 -6.10
C LEU A 14 -2.79 -10.92 -4.60
N ASP A 15 -3.91 -11.40 -4.03
CA ASP A 15 -4.02 -11.80 -2.63
C ASP A 15 -3.25 -13.12 -2.37
N GLU A 16 -1.94 -13.06 -2.53
CA GLU A 16 -1.04 -14.08 -2.02
C GLU A 16 -0.80 -13.81 -0.53
N HIS A 17 -0.73 -14.88 0.25
CA HIS A 17 -0.65 -14.83 1.70
C HIS A 17 0.50 -13.94 2.24
N GLU A 18 1.52 -13.66 1.42
CA GLU A 18 2.66 -12.79 1.73
C GLU A 18 2.33 -11.28 1.62
N PHE A 19 1.41 -10.90 0.74
CA PHE A 19 1.07 -9.50 0.42
C PHE A 19 -0.29 -9.06 0.98
N SER A 20 -1.04 -9.99 1.58
CA SER A 20 -2.34 -9.67 2.14
C SER A 20 -2.25 -8.61 3.23
N VAL A 21 -3.29 -7.77 3.31
CA VAL A 21 -3.45 -6.75 4.35
C VAL A 21 -3.24 -7.34 5.73
N ASP A 22 -3.78 -8.52 5.99
CA ASP A 22 -3.67 -9.21 7.28
C ASP A 22 -2.22 -9.59 7.62
N SER A 23 -1.48 -10.15 6.66
CA SER A 23 -0.10 -10.59 6.90
C SER A 23 0.83 -9.40 7.13
N LEU A 24 0.69 -8.35 6.33
CA LEU A 24 1.49 -7.13 6.45
C LEU A 24 1.15 -6.38 7.73
N SER A 25 -0.14 -6.26 8.06
CA SER A 25 -0.59 -5.66 9.34
C SER A 25 -0.02 -6.41 10.53
N LYS A 26 0.00 -7.76 10.52
CA LYS A 26 0.59 -8.56 11.60
C LYS A 26 2.09 -8.30 11.74
N CYS A 27 2.83 -8.27 10.64
CA CYS A 27 4.26 -8.03 10.67
C CYS A 27 4.60 -6.61 11.17
N ILE A 28 3.93 -5.58 10.66
CA ILE A 28 4.09 -4.20 11.12
C ILE A 28 3.84 -4.13 12.64
N ASN A 29 2.71 -4.68 13.09
CA ASN A 29 2.38 -4.74 14.51
C ASN A 29 3.47 -5.46 15.33
N GLN A 30 4.03 -6.57 14.86
CA GLN A 30 5.08 -7.29 15.57
C GLN A 30 6.36 -6.46 15.71
N ARG A 31 6.84 -5.84 14.63
CA ARG A 31 8.09 -5.08 14.63
C ARG A 31 8.02 -3.81 15.50
N PHE A 32 6.87 -3.17 15.60
CA PHE A 32 6.71 -1.98 16.44
C PHE A 32 6.31 -2.29 17.90
N ASN A 33 5.62 -3.40 18.16
CA ASN A 33 5.30 -3.83 19.53
C ASN A 33 6.45 -4.58 20.24
N SER A 34 7.46 -5.07 19.50
CA SER A 34 8.64 -5.75 20.07
C SER A 34 9.61 -4.82 20.81
N GLY A 35 9.41 -3.50 20.76
CA GLY A 35 10.10 -2.53 21.62
C GLY A 35 11.29 -1.77 21.01
N GLU A 36 11.57 -1.92 19.70
CA GLU A 36 12.63 -1.15 19.03
C GLU A 36 12.16 0.26 18.61
N GLN A 37 10.88 0.45 18.28
CA GLN A 37 10.30 1.75 17.96
C GLN A 37 8.83 1.79 18.43
N ARG A 38 8.51 2.54 19.49
CA ARG A 38 7.09 2.76 19.86
C ARG A 38 6.52 3.87 18.97
N ALA A 39 5.64 3.52 18.04
CA ALA A 39 4.80 4.55 17.42
C ALA A 39 3.90 5.20 18.47
N ALA A 40 3.72 6.50 18.32
CA ALA A 40 2.90 7.30 19.21
C ALA A 40 1.39 7.04 19.01
N CYS A 41 0.98 6.63 17.80
CA CYS A 41 -0.38 6.20 17.47
C CYS A 41 -0.50 4.67 17.34
N GLY A 42 -1.65 4.12 17.72
CA GLY A 42 -1.97 2.70 17.52
C GLY A 42 -1.99 2.33 16.04
N TRP A 43 -1.44 1.15 15.71
CA TRP A 43 -1.23 0.63 14.34
C TRP A 43 -2.49 0.13 13.63
N GLU A 44 -3.62 0.80 13.83
CA GLU A 44 -4.83 0.52 13.06
C GLU A 44 -4.69 1.09 11.64
N PRO A 45 -5.47 0.62 10.65
CA PRO A 45 -5.52 1.20 9.30
C PRO A 45 -6.22 2.57 9.35
N VAL A 46 -5.57 3.53 10.00
CA VAL A 46 -6.04 4.89 10.21
C VAL A 46 -4.84 5.81 10.00
N ILE A 47 -5.03 6.89 9.25
CA ILE A 47 -4.01 7.94 9.13
C ILE A 47 -3.90 8.61 10.50
N CYS A 48 -2.72 8.58 11.11
CA CYS A 48 -2.52 9.19 12.42
C CYS A 48 -2.56 10.72 12.32
N ASP A 49 -3.52 11.34 12.99
CA ASP A 49 -3.51 12.77 13.29
C ASP A 49 -2.79 12.99 14.63
N GLU A 50 -1.50 13.31 14.61
CA GLU A 50 -0.81 13.78 15.81
C GLU A 50 -0.20 15.17 15.61
N ASN A 51 -0.52 16.06 16.55
CA ASN A 51 0.18 17.33 16.76
C ASN A 51 1.51 17.05 17.48
N SER A 52 2.61 16.99 16.74
CA SER A 52 3.97 16.95 17.28
C SER A 52 4.38 18.30 17.85
N THR A 53 5.00 18.29 19.04
CA THR A 53 5.67 19.46 19.62
C THR A 53 7.15 19.56 19.25
N SER A 54 7.61 18.83 18.22
CA SER A 54 9.02 18.83 17.82
C SER A 54 9.38 20.04 16.94
N SER A 55 10.65 20.44 17.00
CA SER A 55 11.27 21.51 16.18
C SER A 55 11.23 21.28 14.67
N TYR A 56 10.66 20.16 14.20
CA TYR A 56 10.46 19.82 12.79
C TYR A 56 9.03 20.13 12.28
N GLY A 57 8.17 20.70 13.13
CA GLY A 57 6.82 21.14 12.79
C GLY A 57 5.73 20.40 13.58
N PRO A 58 4.48 20.89 13.53
CA PRO A 58 3.34 20.31 14.24
C PRO A 58 2.99 18.90 13.78
N TYR A 59 3.68 18.36 12.77
CA TYR A 59 3.51 17.00 12.27
C TYR A 59 4.89 16.37 12.15
N ASN A 60 5.29 15.59 13.15
CA ASN A 60 6.47 14.75 13.05
C ASN A 60 5.96 13.34 12.83
N ALA A 61 5.59 13.08 11.57
CA ALA A 61 5.44 11.72 11.11
C ALA A 61 6.80 11.06 11.33
N PHE A 62 6.89 10.14 12.31
CA PHE A 62 7.92 9.12 12.19
C PHE A 62 7.79 8.54 10.77
N ARG A 63 8.93 8.50 10.10
CA ARG A 63 9.16 9.10 8.78
C ARG A 63 8.59 8.34 7.58
N ASP A 64 7.72 7.37 7.82
CA ASP A 64 7.08 6.56 6.81
C ASP A 64 5.80 5.99 7.42
N ASN A 65 4.64 6.48 6.99
CA ASN A 65 3.39 5.78 7.22
C ASN A 65 3.42 4.49 6.37
N PHE A 66 4.16 3.48 6.85
CA PHE A 66 4.29 2.20 6.16
C PHE A 66 2.93 1.56 5.95
N ASN A 67 1.94 1.87 6.80
CA ASN A 67 0.57 1.37 6.72
C ASN A 67 -0.33 2.16 5.75
N SER A 68 0.19 3.21 5.09
CA SER A 68 -0.61 4.04 4.16
C SER A 68 -1.08 3.23 2.96
N ASP A 69 -0.25 2.32 2.46
CA ASP A 69 -0.61 1.43 1.37
C ASP A 69 -1.67 0.39 1.79
N VAL A 70 -1.52 -0.22 2.96
CA VAL A 70 -2.53 -1.13 3.57
C VAL A 70 -3.87 -0.41 3.78
N PHE A 71 -3.84 0.83 4.27
CA PHE A 71 -5.04 1.65 4.39
C PHE A 71 -5.70 1.92 3.03
N LEU A 72 -4.90 2.32 2.04
CA LEU A 72 -5.39 2.57 0.67
C LEU A 72 -6.00 1.31 0.07
N ILE A 73 -5.36 0.15 0.22
CA ILE A 73 -5.90 -1.14 -0.21
C ILE A 73 -7.25 -1.40 0.44
N SER A 74 -7.36 -1.30 1.77
CA SER A 74 -8.63 -1.51 2.48
C SER A 74 -9.72 -0.52 2.07
N ARG A 75 -9.36 0.69 1.66
CA ARG A 75 -10.29 1.68 1.11
C ARG A 75 -10.78 1.30 -0.28
N PHE A 76 -9.89 0.85 -1.17
CA PHE A 76 -10.27 0.43 -2.51
C PHE A 76 -11.09 -0.87 -2.50
N GLU A 77 -10.79 -1.83 -1.63
CA GLU A 77 -11.61 -3.04 -1.44
C GLU A 77 -13.09 -2.73 -1.14
N LYS A 78 -13.34 -1.62 -0.43
CA LYS A 78 -14.68 -1.15 -0.04
C LYS A 78 -15.23 -0.07 -0.97
N TYR A 79 -14.59 0.19 -2.10
CA TYR A 79 -14.97 1.27 -3.01
C TYR A 79 -16.26 0.92 -3.75
N GLU A 80 -17.27 1.79 -3.65
CA GLU A 80 -18.62 1.53 -4.16
C GLU A 80 -18.70 1.43 -5.69
N HIS A 81 -17.78 2.08 -6.41
CA HIS A 81 -17.73 2.07 -7.89
C HIS A 81 -16.70 1.06 -8.43
N ARG A 82 -16.51 -0.04 -7.70
CA ARG A 82 -15.73 -1.17 -8.18
C ARG A 82 -16.43 -1.87 -9.35
N THR A 83 -15.67 -2.25 -10.37
CA THR A 83 -16.15 -3.09 -11.48
C THR A 83 -15.41 -4.43 -11.51
N THR A 84 -16.10 -5.48 -11.95
CA THR A 84 -15.51 -6.79 -12.26
C THR A 84 -15.23 -6.95 -13.76
N ASP A 85 -15.71 -6.02 -14.59
CA ASP A 85 -15.40 -5.96 -16.02
C ASP A 85 -14.24 -4.98 -16.26
N PRO A 86 -13.07 -5.46 -16.73
CA PRO A 86 -11.89 -4.62 -16.98
C PRO A 86 -12.11 -3.62 -18.13
N THR A 87 -13.05 -3.88 -19.04
CA THR A 87 -13.34 -2.99 -20.18
C THR A 87 -14.14 -1.76 -19.77
N GLU A 88 -14.87 -1.85 -18.66
CA GLU A 88 -15.63 -0.73 -18.08
C GLU A 88 -14.82 0.10 -17.07
N ALA A 89 -13.63 -0.37 -16.68
CA ALA A 89 -12.80 0.34 -15.71
C ALA A 89 -12.32 1.66 -16.30
N ASP A 90 -12.16 2.68 -15.47
CA ASP A 90 -11.40 3.89 -15.81
C ASP A 90 -9.93 3.68 -15.43
N PHE A 91 -9.68 3.06 -14.29
CA PHE A 91 -8.35 2.65 -13.84
C PHE A 91 -8.35 1.28 -13.15
N PHE A 92 -7.15 0.72 -13.05
CA PHE A 92 -6.85 -0.55 -12.43
C PHE A 92 -6.11 -0.29 -11.13
N PHE A 93 -6.66 -0.75 -10.02
CA PHE A 93 -5.98 -0.71 -8.74
C PHE A 93 -5.25 -2.02 -8.49
N VAL A 94 -3.95 -1.92 -8.23
CA VAL A 94 -3.06 -3.04 -7.91
C VAL A 94 -2.90 -3.05 -6.39
N PRO A 95 -3.50 -4.01 -5.65
CA PRO A 95 -3.47 -4.01 -4.20
C PRO A 95 -2.12 -4.54 -3.67
N TYR A 96 -1.03 -3.88 -4.04
CA TYR A 96 0.33 -4.24 -3.63
C TYR A 96 0.85 -3.23 -2.62
N ALA A 97 0.88 -3.62 -1.35
CA ALA A 97 1.38 -2.77 -0.27
C ALA A 97 2.92 -2.73 -0.25
N HIS A 98 3.49 -2.05 -1.26
CA HIS A 98 4.93 -2.00 -1.51
C HIS A 98 5.73 -1.54 -0.29
N LYS A 99 5.31 -0.46 0.39
CA LYS A 99 6.03 0.10 1.54
C LYS A 99 5.95 -0.82 2.75
N SER A 100 4.76 -1.33 3.07
CA SER A 100 4.56 -2.30 4.15
C SER A 100 5.37 -3.58 3.90
N HIS A 101 5.29 -4.14 2.69
CA HIS A 101 6.03 -5.34 2.30
C HIS A 101 7.54 -5.15 2.46
N CYS A 102 8.03 -4.01 2.00
CA CYS A 102 9.42 -3.60 2.15
C CYS A 102 9.91 -3.54 3.61
N PHE A 103 9.11 -2.94 4.48
CA PHE A 103 9.38 -2.88 5.91
C PHE A 103 9.41 -4.28 6.54
N CYS A 104 8.54 -5.17 6.05
CA CYS A 104 8.37 -6.51 6.61
C CYS A 104 9.41 -7.55 6.18
N LYS A 105 9.90 -7.48 4.94
CA LYS A 105 10.90 -8.41 4.41
C LYS A 105 12.34 -8.07 4.77
N ASN A 106 12.66 -6.81 5.02
CA ASN A 106 14.03 -6.39 5.28
C ASN A 106 14.33 -6.33 6.77
N ASP A 107 15.18 -7.23 7.27
CA ASP A 107 15.62 -7.29 8.67
C ASP A 107 16.54 -6.13 9.11
N ASN A 108 16.86 -5.20 8.21
CA ASN A 108 17.69 -4.03 8.54
C ASN A 108 16.91 -2.75 8.29
N GLU A 109 16.64 -2.00 9.36
CA GLU A 109 16.01 -0.67 9.33
C GLU A 109 16.75 0.29 8.37
N ASP A 110 18.08 0.15 8.24
CA ASP A 110 18.92 0.94 7.32
C ASP A 110 18.59 0.75 5.82
N LYS A 111 17.80 -0.27 5.46
CA LYS A 111 17.43 -0.58 4.07
C LYS A 111 16.04 -0.08 3.67
N ILE A 112 15.28 0.53 4.57
CA ILE A 112 13.98 1.15 4.25
C ILE A 112 14.09 2.10 3.05
N TRP A 113 15.15 2.91 3.01
CA TRP A 113 15.46 3.82 1.89
C TRP A 113 15.84 3.12 0.58
N ARG A 114 16.15 1.82 0.60
CA ARG A 114 16.50 1.03 -0.60
C ARG A 114 15.30 0.41 -1.29
N CYS A 115 14.12 0.50 -0.70
CA CYS A 115 12.89 0.12 -1.40
C CYS A 115 12.53 1.03 -2.57
N SER A 116 13.24 2.15 -2.73
CA SER A 116 13.23 2.94 -3.95
C SER A 116 13.81 2.21 -5.18
N TYR A 117 14.48 1.06 -5.01
CA TYR A 117 15.21 0.34 -6.07
C TYR A 117 14.69 -1.08 -6.37
N GLY A 118 13.42 -1.37 -6.09
CA GLY A 118 12.83 -2.71 -6.21
C GLY A 118 12.12 -3.04 -7.54
N PHE A 119 12.49 -2.42 -8.67
CA PHE A 119 11.77 -2.65 -9.94
C PHE A 119 11.74 -4.13 -10.33
N ASP A 120 12.85 -4.84 -10.15
CA ASP A 120 12.95 -6.28 -10.43
C ASP A 120 11.97 -7.10 -9.57
N VAL A 121 11.78 -6.71 -8.29
CA VAL A 121 10.83 -7.38 -7.37
C VAL A 121 9.38 -7.07 -7.74
N ILE A 122 9.07 -5.82 -8.14
CA ILE A 122 7.74 -5.42 -8.64
C ILE A 122 7.42 -6.17 -9.92
N GLN A 123 8.39 -6.30 -10.82
CA GLN A 123 8.22 -6.99 -12.09
C GLN A 123 7.98 -8.49 -11.88
N GLU A 124 8.87 -9.16 -11.14
CA GLU A 124 8.81 -10.61 -10.90
C GLU A 124 7.59 -11.05 -10.08
N ASN A 125 7.13 -10.23 -9.12
CA ASN A 125 6.10 -10.65 -8.17
C ASN A 125 4.71 -10.03 -8.40
N VAL A 126 4.61 -8.92 -9.14
CA VAL A 126 3.37 -8.16 -9.28
C VAL A 126 2.98 -8.02 -10.74
N ILE A 127 3.79 -7.35 -11.56
CA ILE A 127 3.42 -7.00 -12.96
C ILE A 127 3.11 -8.24 -13.79
N ASP A 128 3.92 -9.30 -13.70
CA ASP A 128 3.71 -10.54 -14.46
C ASP A 128 2.39 -11.25 -14.14
N LYS A 129 1.75 -10.92 -13.01
CA LYS A 129 0.45 -11.47 -12.58
C LYS A 129 -0.73 -10.57 -12.95
N LEU A 130 -0.49 -9.38 -13.50
CA LEU A 130 -1.52 -8.43 -13.89
C LEU A 130 -2.04 -8.75 -15.30
N THR A 131 -3.08 -9.57 -15.40
CA THR A 131 -3.67 -10.02 -16.68
C THR A 131 -4.03 -8.89 -17.65
N TYR A 132 -4.31 -7.67 -17.15
CA TYR A 132 -4.67 -6.53 -17.99
C TYR A 132 -3.60 -5.44 -18.01
N TYR A 133 -2.36 -5.71 -17.58
CA TYR A 133 -1.24 -4.79 -17.72
C TYR A 133 -0.58 -4.99 -19.09
N ASN A 134 -0.71 -4.00 -19.98
CA ASN A 134 -0.12 -3.98 -21.31
C ASN A 134 0.08 -2.54 -21.79
N GLU A 135 0.69 -2.35 -22.96
CA GLU A 135 0.99 -1.02 -23.53
C GLU A 135 -0.22 -0.07 -23.61
N THR A 136 -1.44 -0.60 -23.71
CA THR A 136 -2.66 0.22 -23.81
C THR A 136 -3.20 0.66 -22.45
N THR A 137 -2.96 -0.14 -21.41
CA THR A 137 -3.59 0.03 -20.08
C THR A 137 -2.60 0.35 -18.97
N GLU A 138 -1.29 0.25 -19.21
CA GLU A 138 -0.22 0.52 -18.23
C GLU A 138 -0.41 1.85 -17.51
N SER A 139 -0.66 2.93 -18.25
CA SER A 139 -0.86 4.29 -17.71
C SER A 139 -2.10 4.44 -16.81
N ARG A 140 -2.94 3.41 -16.77
CA ARG A 140 -4.18 3.35 -15.99
C ARG A 140 -4.03 2.49 -14.74
N HIS A 141 -2.84 1.96 -14.45
CA HIS A 141 -2.58 1.17 -13.26
C HIS A 141 -2.08 2.04 -12.10
N LEU A 142 -2.75 1.92 -10.96
CA LEU A 142 -2.37 2.55 -9.70
C LEU A 142 -1.74 1.47 -8.82
N PHE A 143 -0.44 1.64 -8.56
CA PHE A 143 0.38 0.82 -7.66
C PHE A 143 0.49 1.48 -6.29
#